data_AF-A0A8J4DZD1-F1
#
_entry.id   AF-A0A8J4DZD1-F1
#
_cell.length_a   1.000
_cell.length_b   1.000
_cell.length_c   1.000
_cell.angle_alpha   90.00
_cell.angle_beta   90.00
_cell.angle_gamma   90.00
#
_symmetry.space_group_name_H-M   'P 1'
#
loop_
_entity.id
_entity.type
_entity.pdbx_description
1 polymer ?
#
loop_
_entity_poly.entity_id
_entity_poly.type
_entity_poly.pdbx_seq_one_letter_code
_entity_poly.pdbx_strand_id
1 'polypeptide(L)'
;MPRPPTTAKTDLEDLLQALKDDGGPVAAELARLNATALTASGLDERTALLVRLAALVALDGPTGSYVVHLRLAGDAGLDPATIRAVLVELAPLVGSARIASAANKAVQAVNTI
;
A
#
# COMPACT_ATOMS: atom_id res chain seq x y z
N MET A 1 -5.65 -11.43 22.06
CA MET A 1 -4.21 -11.64 21.82
C MET A 1 -3.81 -10.80 20.61
N PRO A 2 -2.69 -10.06 20.65
CA PRO A 2 -2.13 -9.43 19.45
C PRO A 2 -1.71 -10.54 18.47
N ARG A 3 -2.06 -10.39 17.19
CA ARG A 3 -1.64 -11.30 16.11
C ARG A 3 -0.10 -11.28 16.02
N PRO A 4 0.57 -12.42 15.78
CA PRO A 4 2.01 -12.44 15.52
C PRO A 4 2.36 -11.57 14.30
N PRO A 5 3.59 -11.02 14.21
CA PRO A 5 4.04 -10.25 13.06
C PRO A 5 4.02 -11.14 11.82
N THR A 6 3.18 -10.77 10.88
CA THR A 6 2.93 -11.49 9.64
C THR A 6 3.72 -10.80 8.51
N THR A 7 4.22 -11.55 7.54
CA THR A 7 4.90 -10.93 6.38
C THR A 7 3.86 -10.24 5.50
N ALA A 8 4.22 -9.18 4.77
CA ALA A 8 3.33 -8.50 3.84
C ALA A 8 2.79 -9.45 2.76
N LYS A 9 3.52 -10.54 2.45
CA LYS A 9 3.01 -11.63 1.63
C LYS A 9 1.80 -12.31 2.29
N THR A 10 1.92 -12.68 3.55
CA THR A 10 0.87 -13.38 4.30
C THR A 10 -0.29 -12.44 4.63
N ASP A 11 -0.04 -11.16 4.93
CA ASP A 11 -1.12 -10.16 5.08
C ASP A 11 -1.84 -9.89 3.76
N LEU A 12 -1.14 -9.99 2.63
CA LEU A 12 -1.76 -9.92 1.31
C LEU A 12 -2.54 -11.20 0.97
N GLU A 13 -2.09 -12.38 1.43
CA GLU A 13 -2.85 -13.64 1.34
C GLU A 13 -4.15 -13.59 2.17
N ASP A 14 -4.11 -12.97 3.35
CA ASP A 14 -5.29 -12.73 4.18
C ASP A 14 -6.24 -11.72 3.54
N LEU A 15 -5.70 -10.63 2.97
CA LEU A 15 -6.47 -9.66 2.18
C LEU A 15 -7.09 -10.30 0.93
N LEU A 16 -6.34 -11.18 0.27
CA LEU A 16 -6.79 -12.00 -0.85
C LEU A 16 -8.00 -12.85 -0.46
N GLN A 17 -7.95 -13.45 0.73
CA GLN A 17 -9.02 -14.28 1.23
C GLN A 17 -10.26 -13.44 1.58
N ALA A 18 -10.09 -12.32 2.28
CA ALA A 18 -11.19 -11.39 2.58
C ALA A 18 -11.84 -10.79 1.31
N LEU A 19 -11.04 -10.46 0.29
CA LEU A 19 -11.55 -9.95 -1.00
C LEU A 19 -12.24 -11.02 -1.85
N LYS A 20 -11.88 -12.30 -1.69
CA LYS A 20 -12.64 -13.41 -2.30
C LYS A 20 -14.02 -13.56 -1.67
N ASP A 21 -14.10 -13.33 -0.36
CA ASP A 21 -15.33 -13.53 0.41
C ASP A 21 -16.33 -12.37 0.21
N ASP A 22 -15.87 -11.11 0.09
CA ASP A 22 -16.73 -9.92 -0.03
C ASP A 22 -16.63 -9.14 -1.38
N GLY A 23 -15.54 -9.29 -2.14
CA GLY A 23 -15.18 -8.42 -3.28
C GLY A 23 -15.39 -9.03 -4.68
N GLY A 24 -15.77 -10.30 -4.75
CA GLY A 24 -16.03 -11.01 -6.00
C GLY A 24 -14.76 -11.29 -6.85
N PRO A 25 -14.93 -11.84 -8.07
CA PRO A 25 -13.83 -12.39 -8.86
C PRO A 25 -12.79 -11.34 -9.28
N VAL A 26 -13.20 -10.07 -9.48
CA VAL A 26 -12.28 -8.98 -9.85
C VAL A 26 -11.31 -8.66 -8.71
N ALA A 27 -11.82 -8.52 -7.48
CA ALA A 27 -10.98 -8.21 -6.33
C ALA A 27 -10.00 -9.34 -6.02
N ALA A 28 -10.46 -10.58 -6.13
CA ALA A 28 -9.61 -11.76 -5.97
C ALA A 28 -8.45 -11.77 -6.97
N GLU A 29 -8.70 -11.47 -8.24
CA GLU A 29 -7.66 -11.46 -9.27
C GLU A 29 -6.68 -10.30 -9.08
N LEU A 30 -7.16 -9.10 -8.74
CA LEU A 30 -6.29 -7.95 -8.44
C LEU A 30 -5.35 -8.23 -7.27
N ALA A 31 -5.84 -8.86 -6.22
CA ALA A 31 -5.02 -9.21 -5.09
C ALA A 31 -4.00 -10.31 -5.45
N ARG A 32 -4.34 -11.24 -6.37
CA ARG A 32 -3.42 -12.28 -6.86
C ARG A 32 -2.31 -11.68 -7.70
N LEU A 33 -2.63 -10.71 -8.55
CA LEU A 33 -1.65 -9.95 -9.33
C LEU A 33 -0.66 -9.22 -8.42
N ASN A 34 -1.15 -8.58 -7.35
CA ASN A 34 -0.29 -7.91 -6.38
C ASN A 34 0.66 -8.87 -5.64
N ALA A 35 0.15 -10.03 -5.23
CA ALA A 35 0.94 -11.05 -4.51
C ALA A 35 2.02 -11.66 -5.41
N THR A 36 1.65 -11.92 -6.67
CA THR A 36 2.57 -12.38 -7.70
C THR A 36 3.67 -11.35 -7.93
N ALA A 37 3.31 -10.07 -8.07
CA ALA A 37 4.28 -8.99 -8.28
C ALA A 37 5.22 -8.80 -7.08
N LEU A 38 4.73 -8.93 -5.84
CA LEU A 38 5.56 -8.86 -4.63
C LEU A 38 6.68 -9.91 -4.69
N THR A 39 6.30 -11.15 -5.00
CA THR A 39 7.22 -12.29 -5.03
C THR A 39 8.18 -12.23 -6.23
N ALA A 40 7.68 -11.86 -7.41
CA ALA A 40 8.46 -11.89 -8.66
C ALA A 40 9.45 -10.73 -8.81
N SER A 41 9.25 -9.61 -8.10
CA SER A 41 10.07 -8.40 -8.27
C SER A 41 11.52 -8.54 -7.81
N GLY A 42 11.82 -9.47 -6.89
CA GLY A 42 13.14 -9.60 -6.26
C GLY A 42 13.53 -8.44 -5.34
N LEU A 43 12.67 -7.45 -5.15
CA LEU A 43 12.85 -6.37 -4.19
C LEU A 43 12.63 -6.88 -2.77
N ASP A 44 13.36 -6.32 -1.80
CA ASP A 44 13.00 -6.51 -0.41
C ASP A 44 11.61 -5.92 -0.13
N GLU A 45 10.94 -6.46 0.89
CA GLU A 45 9.56 -6.16 1.21
C GLU A 45 9.30 -4.65 1.42
N ARG A 46 10.20 -3.96 2.15
CA ARG A 46 10.06 -2.53 2.43
C ARG A 46 10.20 -1.71 1.17
N THR A 47 11.21 -1.99 0.35
CA THR A 47 11.39 -1.33 -0.95
C THR A 47 10.18 -1.57 -1.86
N ALA A 48 9.68 -2.80 -1.93
CA ALA A 48 8.53 -3.14 -2.75
C ALA A 48 7.25 -2.40 -2.33
N LEU A 49 7.04 -2.16 -1.03
CA LEU A 49 5.90 -1.39 -0.51
C LEU A 49 6.05 0.11 -0.79
N LEU A 50 7.26 0.67 -0.68
CA LEU A 50 7.52 2.08 -1.02
C LEU A 50 7.29 2.34 -2.52
N VAL A 51 7.71 1.43 -3.41
CA VAL A 51 7.47 1.53 -4.86
C VAL A 51 5.97 1.55 -5.16
N ARG A 52 5.18 0.68 -4.50
CA ARG A 52 3.72 0.67 -4.67
C ARG A 52 3.08 1.96 -4.18
N LEU A 53 3.51 2.48 -3.03
CA LEU A 53 3.02 3.75 -2.52
C LEU A 53 3.34 4.89 -3.49
N ALA A 54 4.57 4.95 -4.01
CA ALA A 54 4.97 5.93 -5.01
C ALA A 54 4.12 5.85 -6.29
N ALA A 55 3.78 4.63 -6.74
CA ALA A 55 2.89 4.43 -7.87
C ALA A 55 1.46 4.96 -7.58
N LEU A 56 0.92 4.73 -6.38
CA LEU A 56 -0.38 5.30 -5.98
C LEU A 56 -0.38 6.83 -5.98
N VAL A 57 0.73 7.44 -5.56
CA VAL A 57 0.90 8.91 -5.62
C VAL A 57 0.95 9.40 -7.07
N ALA A 58 1.76 8.75 -7.91
CA ALA A 58 1.93 9.14 -9.31
C ALA A 58 0.63 9.01 -10.13
N LEU A 59 -0.15 7.96 -9.85
CA LEU A 59 -1.42 7.66 -10.53
C LEU A 59 -2.64 8.34 -9.89
N ASP A 60 -2.45 9.11 -8.82
CA ASP A 60 -3.53 9.69 -8.01
C ASP A 60 -4.58 8.66 -7.56
N GLY A 61 -4.12 7.51 -7.07
CA GLY A 61 -4.97 6.37 -6.69
C GLY A 61 -6.08 6.72 -5.68
N PRO A 62 -7.14 5.89 -5.57
CA PRO A 62 -8.24 6.13 -4.65
C PRO A 62 -7.85 5.88 -3.19
N THR A 63 -8.52 6.53 -2.23
CA THR A 63 -8.24 6.40 -0.78
C THR A 63 -8.21 4.95 -0.30
N GLY A 64 -9.10 4.08 -0.80
CA GLY A 64 -9.12 2.66 -0.44
C GLY A 64 -7.83 1.92 -0.79
N SER A 65 -7.13 2.31 -1.86
CA SER A 65 -5.82 1.73 -2.19
C SER A 65 -4.73 2.16 -1.19
N TYR A 66 -4.81 3.38 -0.64
CA TYR A 66 -3.90 3.83 0.41
C TYR A 66 -4.11 3.05 1.71
N VAL A 67 -5.37 2.78 2.11
CA VAL A 67 -5.70 1.97 3.30
C VAL A 67 -4.96 0.65 3.28
N VAL A 68 -5.07 -0.10 2.18
CA VAL A 68 -4.44 -1.40 2.02
C VAL A 68 -2.92 -1.30 2.12
N HIS A 69 -2.30 -0.39 1.36
CA HIS A 69 -0.84 -0.34 1.25
C HIS A 69 -0.17 0.29 2.48
N LEU A 70 -0.84 1.22 3.16
CA LEU A 70 -0.33 1.80 4.41
C LEU A 70 -0.41 0.81 5.57
N ARG A 71 -1.44 -0.05 5.62
CA ARG A 71 -1.51 -1.14 6.60
C ARG A 71 -0.35 -2.13 6.40
N LEU A 72 -0.15 -2.62 5.17
CA LEU A 72 0.96 -3.51 4.83
C LEU A 72 2.32 -2.86 5.13
N ALA A 73 2.48 -1.56 4.87
CA ALA A 73 3.69 -0.82 5.23
C ALA A 73 3.93 -0.79 6.75
N GLY A 74 2.88 -0.54 7.53
CA GLY A 74 2.94 -0.57 9.00
C GLY A 74 3.31 -1.95 9.54
N ASP A 75 2.70 -3.00 9.02
CA ASP A 75 2.98 -4.40 9.39
C ASP A 75 4.44 -4.79 9.06
N ALA A 76 5.00 -4.26 7.96
CA ALA A 76 6.42 -4.40 7.59
C ALA A 76 7.38 -3.47 8.37
N GLY A 77 6.87 -2.67 9.31
CA GLY A 77 7.63 -1.76 10.16
C GLY A 77 8.16 -0.51 9.45
N LEU A 78 7.50 -0.04 8.38
CA LEU A 78 7.81 1.25 7.78
C LEU A 78 7.29 2.39 8.66
N ASP A 79 8.21 3.26 9.08
CA ASP A 79 7.89 4.47 9.85
C ASP A 79 7.07 5.46 8.98
N PRO A 80 5.99 6.05 9.52
CA PRO A 80 5.33 7.22 8.93
C PRO A 80 6.28 8.34 8.46
N ALA A 81 7.45 8.51 9.08
CA ALA A 81 8.47 9.46 8.63
C ALA A 81 9.02 9.10 7.23
N THR A 82 9.20 7.82 6.93
CA THR A 82 9.63 7.33 5.62
C THR A 82 8.59 7.64 4.55
N ILE A 83 7.30 7.47 4.88
CA ILE A 83 6.20 7.81 3.96
C ILE A 83 6.23 9.32 3.64
N ARG A 84 6.40 10.17 4.65
CA ARG A 84 6.53 11.62 4.44
C ARG A 84 7.74 11.95 3.57
N ALA A 85 8.89 11.31 3.81
CA ALA A 85 10.09 11.50 3.00
C ALA A 85 9.85 11.13 1.52
N VAL A 86 9.14 10.03 1.24
CA VAL A 86 8.74 9.66 -0.13
C VAL A 86 7.86 10.74 -0.78
N LEU A 87 6.90 11.32 -0.06
CA LEU A 87 6.08 12.40 -0.61
C LEU A 87 6.89 13.66 -0.94
N VAL A 88 7.88 14.00 -0.10
CA VAL A 88 8.81 15.10 -0.36
C VAL A 88 9.65 14.81 -1.60
N GLU A 89 10.19 13.60 -1.71
CA GLU A 89 11.02 13.17 -2.85
C GLU A 89 10.23 13.13 -4.17
N LEU A 90 8.96 12.73 -4.11
CA LEU A 90 8.10 12.68 -5.29
C LEU A 90 7.63 14.07 -5.75
N ALA A 91 7.60 15.07 -4.86
CA ALA A 91 7.09 16.41 -5.18
C ALA A 91 7.64 17.02 -6.48
N PRO A 92 8.96 17.03 -6.75
CA PRO A 92 9.49 17.53 -8.02
C PRO A 92 9.16 16.63 -9.24
N LEU A 93 8.79 15.36 -9.03
CA LEU A 93 8.55 14.39 -10.11
C LEU A 93 7.09 14.39 -10.57
N VAL A 94 6.14 14.51 -9.63
CA VAL A 94 4.70 14.33 -9.91
C VAL A 94 3.90 15.62 -9.76
N GLY A 95 4.48 16.66 -9.16
CA GLY A 95 3.90 17.98 -8.95
C GLY A 95 3.10 18.11 -7.65
N SER A 96 2.96 19.36 -7.19
CA SER A 96 2.33 19.70 -5.90
C SER A 96 0.88 19.24 -5.77
N ALA A 97 0.10 19.28 -6.86
CA ALA A 97 -1.30 18.85 -6.86
C ALA A 97 -1.45 17.36 -6.47
N ARG A 98 -0.62 16.48 -7.03
CA ARG A 98 -0.63 15.04 -6.71
C ARG A 98 -0.15 14.77 -5.29
N ILE A 99 0.86 15.51 -4.82
CA ILE A 99 1.32 15.39 -3.42
C ILE A 99 0.23 15.83 -2.43
N ALA A 100 -0.45 16.94 -2.68
CA ALA A 100 -1.53 17.42 -1.81
C ALA A 100 -2.69 16.42 -1.76
N SER A 101 -3.09 15.88 -2.92
CA SER A 101 -4.10 14.83 -3.03
C SER A 101 -3.69 13.58 -2.23
N ALA A 102 -2.47 13.08 -2.46
CA ALA A 102 -1.95 11.90 -1.78
C ALA A 102 -1.86 12.08 -0.27
N ALA A 103 -1.39 13.23 0.21
CA ALA A 103 -1.31 13.53 1.64
C ALA A 103 -2.70 13.48 2.30
N ASN A 104 -3.71 14.09 1.67
CA ASN A 104 -5.08 14.06 2.18
C ASN A 104 -5.64 12.61 2.21
N LYS A 105 -5.46 11.85 1.13
CA LYS A 105 -5.90 10.45 1.04
C LYS A 105 -5.18 9.55 2.05
N ALA A 106 -3.89 9.78 2.28
CA ALA A 106 -3.11 9.05 3.28
C ALA A 106 -3.61 9.32 4.71
N VAL A 107 -3.93 10.58 5.05
CA VAL A 107 -4.52 10.93 6.36
C VAL A 107 -5.89 10.26 6.54
N GLN A 108 -6.76 10.31 5.52
CA GLN A 108 -8.05 9.64 5.57
C GLN A 108 -7.91 8.13 5.76
N ALA A 109 -6.96 7.51 5.06
CA ALA A 109 -6.68 6.09 5.16
C ALA A 109 -6.21 5.70 6.57
N VAL A 110 -5.30 6.46 7.17
CA VAL A 110 -4.83 6.22 8.56
C VAL A 110 -5.97 6.30 9.57
N ASN A 111 -6.94 7.21 9.37
CA ASN A 111 -8.09 7.32 10.26
C ASN A 111 -9.11 6.16 10.12
N THR A 112 -8.93 5.29 9.12
CA THR A 112 -9.85 4.18 8.83
C THR A 112 -9.33 2.84 9.35
N ILE A 113 -8.04 2.74 9.71
CA ILE A 113 -7.36 1.49 10.11
C ILE A 113 -7.07 1.41 11.60
#